data_AF-A0A2N3PZN9-F1
#
_entry.id   AF-A0A2N3PZN9-F1
#
_cell.length_a   1.000
_cell.length_b   1.000
_cell.length_c   1.000
_cell.angle_alpha   90.00
_cell.angle_beta   90.00
_cell.angle_gamma   90.00
#
_symmetry.space_group_name_H-M   'P 1'
#
loop_
_entity.id
_entity.type
_entity.pdbx_description
1 polymer ?
#
loop_
_entity_poly.entity_id
_entity_poly.type
_entity_poly.pdbx_seq_one_letter_code
_entity_poly.pdbx_strand_id
1 'polypeptide(L)'
;MMLEKRAFRIAGLLVFMAVALAGCRYAGEGLDNPLERRFFWFSFVAGDDIREACRAGTSDRYRFVYNGFWREQVRIYEFEPAGDKPLLRQRVILSATLSALSSDDLLAPWRGATAQTTLSSGQRDHLLSSLQPLFSPPPTGLRLPSDGFYWVVAACVKGRFVGNAWLFPSDDFAALTFPKELRALDRTDVPFKEADPFAYVGSYDQPHLAAERWYLTVGRDGISSGGF
;
A
#
# COMPACT_ATOMS: atom_id res chain seq x y z
N MET A 1 -33.52 -31.30 25.41
CA MET A 1 -34.02 -30.61 24.20
C MET A 1 -33.89 -29.07 24.20
N MET A 2 -33.87 -28.35 25.34
CA MET A 2 -33.60 -26.88 25.36
C MET A 2 -32.11 -26.50 25.44
N LEU A 3 -31.25 -27.32 26.07
CA LEU A 3 -29.80 -27.07 26.14
C LEU A 3 -29.09 -27.24 24.78
N GLU A 4 -29.43 -28.27 24.01
CA GLU A 4 -28.83 -28.53 22.69
C GLU A 4 -29.09 -27.40 21.69
N LYS A 5 -30.29 -26.81 21.71
CA LYS A 5 -30.64 -25.66 20.86
C LYS A 5 -29.85 -24.39 21.23
N ARG A 6 -29.47 -24.22 22.50
CA ARG A 6 -28.61 -23.10 22.94
C ARG A 6 -27.15 -23.31 22.54
N ALA A 7 -26.63 -24.52 22.68
CA ALA A 7 -25.28 -24.87 22.24
C ALA A 7 -25.10 -24.70 20.72
N PHE A 8 -26.09 -25.11 19.92
CA PHE A 8 -26.05 -24.97 18.46
C PHE A 8 -26.12 -23.50 18.01
N ARG A 9 -26.89 -22.66 18.72
CA ARG A 9 -26.97 -21.21 18.47
C ARG A 9 -25.69 -20.48 18.84
N ILE A 10 -25.05 -20.85 19.96
CA ILE A 10 -23.77 -20.26 20.39
C ILE A 10 -22.64 -20.70 19.47
N ALA A 11 -22.58 -21.97 19.08
CA ALA A 11 -21.62 -22.46 18.10
C ALA A 11 -21.80 -21.79 16.73
N GLY A 12 -23.04 -21.62 16.26
CA GLY A 12 -23.32 -20.88 15.03
C GLY A 12 -22.90 -19.41 15.09
N LEU A 13 -23.08 -18.74 16.23
CA LEU A 13 -22.65 -17.35 16.42
C LEU A 13 -21.13 -17.22 16.45
N LEU A 14 -20.43 -18.15 17.09
CA LEU A 14 -18.96 -18.19 17.15
C LEU A 14 -18.34 -18.49 15.78
N VAL A 15 -18.93 -19.40 15.00
CA VAL A 15 -18.48 -19.68 13.63
C VAL A 15 -18.75 -18.48 12.72
N PHE A 16 -19.91 -17.83 12.81
CA PHE A 16 -20.21 -16.63 12.03
C PHE A 16 -19.26 -15.47 12.38
N MET A 17 -18.94 -15.28 13.67
CA MET A 17 -18.00 -14.26 14.13
C MET A 17 -16.56 -14.57 13.67
N ALA A 18 -16.14 -15.83 13.69
CA ALA A 18 -14.83 -16.25 13.18
C ALA A 18 -14.70 -16.07 11.64
N VAL A 19 -15.76 -16.36 10.88
CA VAL A 19 -15.79 -16.12 9.43
C VAL A 19 -15.85 -14.63 9.11
N ALA A 20 -16.59 -13.83 9.88
CA ALA A 20 -16.65 -12.37 9.71
C ALA A 20 -15.30 -11.68 10.00
N LEU A 21 -14.51 -12.19 10.94
CA LEU A 21 -13.17 -11.66 11.25
C LEU A 21 -12.12 -12.02 10.19
N ALA A 22 -12.28 -13.15 9.49
CA ALA A 22 -11.41 -13.53 8.38
C ALA A 22 -11.61 -12.66 7.13
N GLY A 23 -12.77 -11.99 7.01
CA GLY A 23 -13.15 -11.16 5.85
C GLY A 23 -12.57 -9.75 5.82
N CYS A 24 -11.76 -9.33 6.80
CA CYS A 24 -11.12 -7.99 6.84
C CYS A 24 -9.65 -7.99 6.37
N ARG A 25 -9.15 -9.10 5.85
CA ARG A 25 -7.77 -9.22 5.37
C ARG A 25 -7.70 -9.13 3.85
N TYR A 26 -6.75 -8.35 3.32
CA TYR A 26 -6.49 -8.32 1.89
C TYR A 26 -5.93 -9.67 1.43
N ALA A 27 -6.60 -10.32 0.47
CA ALA A 27 -6.21 -11.63 -0.05
C ALA A 27 -5.84 -11.61 -1.55
N GLY A 28 -5.55 -10.42 -2.11
CA GLY A 28 -5.15 -10.26 -3.52
C GLY A 28 -6.25 -9.72 -4.46
N GLU A 29 -7.46 -9.49 -3.96
CA GLU A 29 -8.60 -8.94 -4.70
C GLU A 29 -9.23 -7.76 -3.93
N GLY A 30 -10.02 -6.91 -4.59
CA GLY A 30 -10.80 -5.85 -3.92
C GLY A 30 -10.17 -4.44 -3.88
N LEU A 31 -8.99 -4.23 -4.48
CA LEU A 31 -8.47 -2.87 -4.69
C LEU A 31 -9.21 -2.13 -5.81
N ASP A 32 -9.89 -2.83 -6.71
CA ASP A 32 -10.58 -2.20 -7.84
C ASP A 32 -11.94 -1.63 -7.42
N ASN A 33 -12.60 -2.22 -6.40
CA ASN A 33 -13.84 -1.73 -5.82
C ASN A 33 -13.56 -0.63 -4.76
N PRO A 34 -14.04 0.61 -4.94
CA PRO A 34 -13.80 1.73 -4.02
C PRO A 34 -14.28 1.49 -2.58
N LEU A 35 -15.36 0.73 -2.41
CA LEU A 35 -15.95 0.44 -1.10
C LEU A 35 -15.11 -0.61 -0.35
N GLU A 36 -14.67 -1.67 -1.03
CA GLU A 36 -13.81 -2.71 -0.46
C GLU A 36 -12.39 -2.20 -0.19
N ARG A 37 -11.87 -1.34 -1.07
CA ARG A 37 -10.57 -0.69 -0.93
C ARG A 37 -10.43 0.00 0.42
N ARG A 38 -11.48 0.68 0.92
CA ARG A 38 -11.44 1.36 2.23
C ARG A 38 -11.26 0.38 3.40
N PHE A 39 -11.81 -0.83 3.31
CA PHE A 39 -11.72 -1.85 4.36
C PHE A 39 -10.37 -2.56 4.36
N PHE A 40 -9.77 -2.77 3.18
CA PHE A 40 -8.51 -3.51 3.04
C PHE A 40 -7.27 -2.62 2.91
N TRP A 41 -7.42 -1.31 2.70
CA TRP A 41 -6.31 -0.39 2.43
C TRP A 41 -5.19 -0.51 3.45
N PHE A 42 -5.51 -0.46 4.75
CA PHE A 42 -4.50 -0.52 5.80
C PHE A 42 -3.76 -1.86 5.81
N SER A 43 -4.48 -2.98 5.63
CA SER A 43 -3.90 -4.33 5.55
C SER A 43 -3.00 -4.48 4.31
N PHE A 44 -3.43 -3.92 3.18
CA PHE A 44 -2.68 -3.91 1.93
C PHE A 44 -1.36 -3.12 2.05
N VAL A 45 -1.41 -1.91 2.62
CA VAL A 45 -0.23 -1.06 2.83
C VAL A 45 0.70 -1.67 3.89
N ALA A 46 0.15 -2.31 4.92
CA ALA A 46 0.93 -3.05 5.91
C ALA A 46 1.57 -4.32 5.33
N GLY A 47 1.09 -4.79 4.17
CA GLY A 47 1.59 -5.99 3.50
C GLY A 47 1.27 -7.26 4.27
N ASP A 48 0.08 -7.35 4.88
CA ASP A 48 -0.31 -8.52 5.69
C ASP A 48 -0.34 -9.81 4.87
N ASP A 49 -0.71 -9.71 3.59
CA ASP A 49 -0.64 -10.80 2.61
C ASP A 49 0.80 -11.25 2.35
N ILE A 50 1.72 -10.29 2.19
CA ILE A 50 3.16 -10.56 2.04
C ILE A 50 3.69 -11.21 3.33
N ARG A 51 3.33 -10.68 4.49
CA ARG A 51 3.76 -11.19 5.80
C ARG A 51 3.33 -12.63 6.02
N GLU A 52 2.10 -12.97 5.68
CA GLU A 52 1.56 -14.34 5.82
C GLU A 52 2.21 -15.31 4.84
N ALA A 53 2.42 -14.89 3.60
CA ALA A 53 3.07 -15.74 2.60
C ALA A 53 4.58 -15.88 2.82
N CYS A 54 5.22 -14.96 3.56
CA CYS A 54 6.66 -14.90 3.69
C CYS A 54 7.20 -15.98 4.65
N ARG A 55 7.76 -17.04 4.05
CA ARG A 55 8.43 -18.14 4.74
C ARG A 55 9.68 -18.58 3.98
N ALA A 56 10.53 -19.38 4.63
CA ALA A 56 11.70 -19.97 3.99
C ALA A 56 11.35 -20.62 2.64
N GLY A 57 12.13 -20.31 1.60
CA GLY A 57 11.90 -20.79 0.23
C GLY A 57 10.92 -19.94 -0.61
N THR A 58 10.27 -18.94 -0.02
CA THR A 58 9.43 -18.00 -0.79
C THR A 58 10.32 -17.03 -1.56
N SER A 59 10.00 -16.83 -2.84
CA SER A 59 10.71 -15.84 -3.67
C SER A 59 10.53 -14.42 -3.12
N ASP A 60 11.62 -13.65 -3.20
CA ASP A 60 11.62 -12.25 -2.79
C ASP A 60 10.54 -11.47 -3.55
N ARG A 61 9.88 -10.55 -2.85
CA ARG A 61 8.88 -9.64 -3.42
C ARG A 61 8.79 -8.38 -2.58
N TYR A 62 8.50 -7.26 -3.24
CA TYR A 62 8.44 -5.95 -2.62
C TYR A 62 7.18 -5.23 -3.06
N ARG A 63 6.49 -4.59 -2.13
CA ARG A 63 5.42 -3.62 -2.40
C ARG A 63 5.85 -2.28 -1.88
N PHE A 64 5.85 -1.29 -2.77
CA PHE A 64 6.11 0.12 -2.47
C PHE A 64 4.79 0.87 -2.60
N VAL A 65 4.45 1.67 -1.60
CA VAL A 65 3.29 2.55 -1.62
C VAL A 65 3.78 3.97 -1.37
N TYR A 66 3.61 4.83 -2.36
CA TYR A 66 3.77 6.26 -2.23
C TYR A 66 2.41 6.92 -2.02
N ASN A 67 2.26 7.62 -0.92
CA ASN A 67 1.13 8.53 -0.71
C ASN A 67 1.55 9.92 -1.19
N GLY A 68 1.05 10.33 -2.35
CA GLY A 68 1.26 11.65 -2.93
C GLY A 68 0.10 12.58 -2.57
N PHE A 69 -0.23 12.69 -1.28
CA PHE A 69 -1.50 13.19 -0.78
C PHE A 69 -2.67 12.27 -1.18
N TRP A 70 -3.30 11.58 -0.22
CA TRP A 70 -4.29 10.50 -0.45
C TRP A 70 -5.42 10.91 -1.41
N ARG A 71 -5.90 12.14 -1.28
CA ARG A 71 -6.96 12.73 -2.11
C ARG A 71 -6.47 13.27 -3.45
N GLU A 72 -5.25 13.00 -3.86
CA GLU A 72 -4.73 13.42 -5.16
C GLU A 72 -4.11 12.24 -5.90
N GLN A 73 -3.12 11.59 -5.29
CA GLN A 73 -2.42 10.48 -5.92
C GLN A 73 -1.90 9.49 -4.89
N VAL A 74 -2.12 8.22 -5.16
CA VAL A 74 -1.40 7.11 -4.54
C VAL A 74 -0.77 6.28 -5.64
N ARG A 75 0.51 5.96 -5.48
CA ARG A 75 1.26 5.16 -6.44
C ARG A 75 1.79 3.90 -5.78
N ILE A 76 1.57 2.78 -6.44
CA ILE A 76 1.92 1.45 -5.96
C ILE A 76 2.84 0.80 -6.97
N TYR A 77 3.92 0.21 -6.48
CA TYR A 77 4.81 -0.64 -7.25
C TYR A 77 4.93 -2.00 -6.58
N GLU A 78 4.80 -3.07 -7.34
CA GLU A 78 5.01 -4.43 -6.86
C GLU A 78 6.13 -5.08 -7.70
N PHE A 79 7.24 -5.43 -7.05
CA PHE A 79 8.45 -5.90 -7.69
C PHE A 79 8.75 -7.35 -7.31
N GLU A 80 8.90 -8.19 -8.32
CA GLU A 80 9.27 -9.60 -8.23
C GLU A 80 10.64 -9.79 -8.91
N PRO A 81 11.76 -9.79 -8.16
CA PRO A 81 13.12 -9.90 -8.72
C PRO A 81 13.49 -11.29 -9.24
N ALA A 82 12.74 -12.32 -8.86
CA ALA A 82 13.10 -13.72 -9.10
C ALA A 82 12.77 -14.18 -10.53
N GLY A 83 13.51 -15.18 -11.00
CA GLY A 83 13.33 -15.78 -12.33
C GLY A 83 14.04 -15.03 -13.46
N ASP A 84 13.87 -15.53 -14.69
CA ASP A 84 14.53 -14.99 -15.88
C ASP A 84 13.90 -13.69 -16.41
N LYS A 85 12.72 -13.35 -15.89
CA LYS A 85 11.96 -12.15 -16.27
C LYS A 85 11.51 -11.40 -15.01
N PRO A 86 12.42 -10.69 -14.31
CA PRO A 86 12.05 -9.86 -13.17
C PRO A 86 10.97 -8.87 -13.58
N LEU A 87 9.93 -8.72 -12.76
CA LEU A 87 8.73 -7.98 -13.13
C LEU A 87 8.44 -6.86 -12.14
N LEU A 88 8.18 -5.67 -12.68
CA LEU A 88 7.68 -4.52 -11.93
C LEU A 88 6.26 -4.20 -12.39
N ARG A 89 5.27 -4.41 -11.52
CA ARG A 89 3.88 -3.98 -11.72
C ARG A 89 3.69 -2.60 -11.12
N GLN A 90 3.00 -1.73 -11.83
CA GLN A 90 2.77 -0.33 -11.47
C GLN A 90 1.28 -0.04 -11.44
N ARG A 91 0.83 0.72 -10.45
CA ARG A 91 -0.55 1.18 -10.33
C ARG A 91 -0.61 2.59 -9.76
N VAL A 92 -1.43 3.45 -10.36
CA VAL A 92 -1.70 4.81 -9.88
C VAL A 92 -3.19 4.96 -9.60
N ILE A 93 -3.51 5.36 -8.38
CA ILE A 93 -4.86 5.69 -7.93
C ILE A 93 -4.94 7.22 -7.88
N LEU A 94 -5.90 7.81 -8.59
CA LEU A 94 -6.19 9.24 -8.58
C LEU A 94 -7.56 9.50 -7.93
N SER A 95 -7.75 10.69 -7.37
CA SER A 95 -8.99 11.10 -6.69
C SER A 95 -10.10 11.56 -7.63
N ALA A 96 -9.72 12.12 -8.78
CA ALA A 96 -10.67 12.66 -9.77
C ALA A 96 -11.08 11.59 -10.78
N THR A 97 -11.95 10.69 -10.32
CA THR A 97 -12.67 9.76 -11.18
C THR A 97 -14.16 9.72 -10.87
N LEU A 98 -14.79 10.89 -10.81
CA LEU A 98 -16.25 10.98 -10.70
C LEU A 98 -16.89 11.73 -11.87
N SER A 99 -16.08 12.17 -12.85
CA SER A 99 -16.53 13.07 -13.93
C SER A 99 -16.24 12.57 -15.34
N ALA A 100 -15.58 11.42 -15.51
CA ALA A 100 -15.24 10.84 -16.81
C ALA A 100 -16.18 9.68 -17.20
N LEU A 101 -17.48 9.86 -16.96
CA LEU A 101 -18.49 8.90 -17.41
C LEU A 101 -18.65 9.03 -18.93
N SER A 102 -18.14 8.04 -19.67
CA SER A 102 -18.65 7.75 -21.01
C SER A 102 -19.77 6.71 -20.88
N SER A 103 -20.74 6.72 -21.79
CA SER A 103 -21.82 5.73 -21.82
C SER A 103 -21.33 4.30 -22.03
N ASP A 104 -20.09 4.12 -22.48
CA ASP A 104 -19.59 2.86 -23.03
C ASP A 104 -18.63 2.14 -22.07
N ASP A 105 -18.02 2.85 -21.11
CA ASP A 105 -17.19 2.25 -20.05
C ASP A 105 -17.32 3.05 -18.74
N LEU A 106 -18.29 2.63 -17.92
CA LEU A 106 -18.65 3.26 -16.65
C LEU A 106 -17.58 3.06 -15.54
N LEU A 107 -16.59 2.18 -15.75
CA LEU A 107 -15.56 1.83 -14.75
C LEU A 107 -14.13 2.17 -15.21
N ALA A 108 -13.91 2.58 -16.46
CA ALA A 108 -12.61 2.96 -17.02
C ALA A 108 -11.80 3.88 -16.11
N PRO A 109 -12.37 4.95 -15.56
CA PRO A 109 -11.53 5.93 -14.91
C PRO A 109 -11.23 5.47 -13.44
N TRP A 110 -11.96 4.47 -12.89
CA TRP A 110 -11.80 3.98 -11.50
C TRP A 110 -10.73 2.89 -11.36
N ARG A 111 -10.28 2.31 -12.47
CA ARG A 111 -9.26 1.23 -12.50
C ARG A 111 -7.85 1.72 -12.16
N GLY A 112 -7.62 3.04 -12.15
CA GLY A 112 -6.28 3.58 -12.02
C GLY A 112 -5.42 3.27 -13.25
N ALA A 113 -4.36 4.05 -13.47
CA ALA A 113 -3.41 3.71 -14.52
C ALA A 113 -2.57 2.52 -14.05
N THR A 114 -2.54 1.45 -14.83
CA THR A 114 -1.71 0.27 -14.54
C THR A 114 -0.72 0.05 -15.67
N ALA A 115 0.46 -0.43 -15.30
CA ALA A 115 1.48 -0.82 -16.26
C ALA A 115 2.32 -1.97 -15.69
N GLN A 116 3.05 -2.65 -16.55
CA GLN A 116 4.00 -3.67 -16.15
C GLN A 116 5.26 -3.55 -17.00
N THR A 117 6.41 -3.73 -16.37
CA THR A 117 7.72 -3.67 -17.02
C THR A 117 8.53 -4.91 -16.64
N THR A 118 8.95 -5.68 -17.63
CA THR A 118 9.98 -6.70 -17.43
C THR A 118 11.34 -6.01 -17.38
N LEU A 119 12.09 -6.24 -16.31
CA LEU A 119 13.39 -5.61 -16.08
C LEU A 119 14.51 -6.47 -16.67
N SER A 120 15.52 -5.82 -17.24
CA SER A 120 16.82 -6.45 -17.48
C SER A 120 17.53 -6.77 -16.17
N SER A 121 18.53 -7.66 -16.20
CA SER A 121 19.35 -7.98 -15.02
C SER A 121 20.00 -6.74 -14.42
N GLY A 122 20.50 -5.82 -15.24
CA GLY A 122 21.08 -4.56 -14.76
C GLY A 122 20.05 -3.69 -14.04
N GLN A 123 18.86 -3.50 -14.62
CA GLN A 123 17.78 -2.73 -13.97
C GLN A 123 17.32 -3.36 -12.65
N ARG A 124 17.22 -4.69 -12.61
CA ARG A 124 16.91 -5.43 -11.38
C ARG A 124 17.97 -5.17 -10.31
N ASP A 125 19.24 -5.28 -10.66
CA ASP A 125 20.34 -5.14 -9.71
C ASP A 125 20.47 -3.70 -9.19
N HIS A 126 20.29 -2.71 -10.08
CA HIS A 126 20.22 -1.30 -9.69
C HIS A 126 19.06 -1.03 -8.71
N LEU A 127 17.85 -1.52 -9.02
CA LEU A 127 16.70 -1.35 -8.12
C LEU A 127 16.97 -2.01 -6.76
N LEU A 128 17.44 -3.26 -6.73
CA LEU A 128 17.79 -3.95 -5.47
C LEU A 128 18.86 -3.21 -4.66
N SER A 129 19.87 -2.64 -5.33
CA SER A 129 20.92 -1.87 -4.65
C SER A 129 20.40 -0.61 -3.97
N SER A 130 19.34 0.01 -4.50
CA SER A 130 18.71 1.20 -3.93
C SER A 130 17.87 0.94 -2.67
N LEU A 131 17.64 -0.34 -2.32
CA LEU A 131 16.78 -0.74 -1.20
C LEU A 131 17.49 -0.81 0.15
N GLN A 132 18.76 -0.37 0.27
CA GLN A 132 19.48 -0.39 1.55
C GLN A 132 18.70 0.25 2.72
N PRO A 133 18.02 1.40 2.56
CA PRO A 133 17.26 2.01 3.65
C PRO A 133 16.17 1.10 4.23
N LEU A 134 15.59 0.20 3.44
CA LEU A 134 14.54 -0.74 3.88
C LEU A 134 14.99 -1.61 5.05
N PHE A 135 16.29 -1.91 5.13
CA PHE A 135 16.84 -2.81 6.14
C PHE A 135 17.29 -2.11 7.43
N SER A 136 17.18 -0.78 7.48
CA SER A 136 17.35 -0.02 8.72
C SER A 136 16.16 -0.24 9.67
N PRO A 137 16.34 -0.03 10.99
CA PRO A 137 15.23 -0.09 11.93
C PRO A 137 14.08 0.85 11.53
N PRO A 138 12.81 0.39 11.52
CA PRO A 138 11.69 1.27 11.20
C PRO A 138 11.49 2.36 12.26
N PRO A 139 11.05 3.57 11.87
CA PRO A 139 10.79 4.67 12.79
C PRO A 139 9.52 4.39 13.62
N THR A 140 9.63 3.52 14.62
CA THR A 140 8.51 3.04 15.44
C THR A 140 7.82 4.22 16.14
N GLY A 141 6.50 4.28 16.04
CA GLY A 141 5.67 5.37 16.57
C GLY A 141 5.44 6.51 15.59
N LEU A 142 6.14 6.55 14.45
CA LEU A 142 5.89 7.54 13.40
C LEU A 142 4.44 7.41 12.89
N ARG A 143 3.73 8.54 12.84
CA ARG A 143 2.39 8.63 12.26
C ARG A 143 2.47 9.19 10.84
N LEU A 144 1.86 8.49 9.89
CA LEU A 144 1.81 8.87 8.48
C LEU A 144 0.41 9.37 8.17
N PRO A 145 0.20 10.70 8.06
CA PRO A 145 -1.13 11.25 7.83
C PRO A 145 -1.55 11.09 6.36
N SER A 146 -2.84 10.86 6.12
CA SER A 146 -3.41 10.65 4.77
C SER A 146 -3.13 11.80 3.79
N ASP A 147 -3.06 13.03 4.27
CA ASP A 147 -2.72 14.25 3.51
C ASP A 147 -1.23 14.60 3.51
N GLY A 148 -0.38 13.68 3.97
CA GLY A 148 1.08 13.82 3.91
C GLY A 148 1.69 13.21 2.65
N PHE A 149 3.00 13.37 2.52
CA PHE A 149 3.81 12.68 1.53
C PHE A 149 4.67 11.64 2.21
N TYR A 150 4.57 10.37 1.81
CA TYR A 150 5.38 9.32 2.43
C TYR A 150 5.52 8.10 1.52
N TRP A 151 6.57 7.32 1.81
CA TRP A 151 6.73 5.97 1.29
C TRP A 151 6.49 4.95 2.40
N VAL A 152 5.80 3.87 2.08
CA VAL A 152 5.74 2.63 2.86
C VAL A 152 6.23 1.50 1.98
N VAL A 153 7.06 0.63 2.54
CA VAL A 153 7.52 -0.57 1.85
C VAL A 153 7.25 -1.78 2.73
N ALA A 154 6.65 -2.82 2.13
CA ALA A 154 6.47 -4.14 2.72
C ALA A 154 7.09 -5.18 1.79
N ALA A 155 7.91 -6.07 2.32
CA ALA A 155 8.67 -7.01 1.50
C ALA A 155 8.85 -8.36 2.19
N CYS A 156 8.99 -9.41 1.36
CA CYS A 156 9.57 -10.67 1.77
C CYS A 156 10.96 -10.76 1.17
N VAL A 157 11.99 -10.92 2.00
CA VAL A 157 13.39 -11.02 1.57
C VAL A 157 14.01 -12.24 2.23
N LYS A 158 14.42 -13.22 1.43
CA LYS A 158 15.00 -14.49 1.87
C LYS A 158 14.12 -15.20 2.91
N GLY A 159 12.81 -15.16 2.71
CA GLY A 159 11.82 -15.77 3.60
C GLY A 159 11.61 -15.03 4.94
N ARG A 160 12.12 -13.80 5.08
CA ARG A 160 11.86 -12.92 6.23
C ARG A 160 11.09 -11.69 5.80
N PHE A 161 10.02 -11.38 6.52
CA PHE A 161 9.27 -10.14 6.30
C PHE A 161 10.09 -8.93 6.76
N VAL A 162 10.09 -7.87 5.97
CA VAL A 162 10.71 -6.57 6.28
C VAL A 162 9.73 -5.47 5.88
N GLY A 163 9.51 -4.50 6.74
CA GLY A 163 8.70 -3.33 6.43
C GLY A 163 9.29 -2.05 7.02
N ASN A 164 9.19 -0.94 6.29
CA ASN A 164 9.69 0.35 6.73
C ASN A 164 8.89 1.49 6.06
N ALA A 165 9.02 2.71 6.59
CA ALA A 165 8.33 3.88 6.06
C ALA A 165 9.12 5.17 6.29
N TRP A 166 8.89 6.15 5.43
CA TRP A 166 9.58 7.44 5.43
C TRP A 166 8.57 8.56 5.17
N LEU A 167 8.49 9.50 6.11
CA LEU A 167 7.60 10.66 6.04
C LEU A 167 8.38 11.88 5.51
N PHE A 168 7.81 12.58 4.56
CA PHE A 168 8.30 13.89 4.15
C PHE A 168 7.65 15.00 5.00
N PRO A 169 8.38 16.08 5.33
CA PRO A 169 9.82 16.25 5.12
C PRO A 169 10.65 15.56 6.23
N SER A 170 11.68 14.81 5.83
CA SER A 170 12.71 14.30 6.74
C SER A 170 14.01 14.01 5.98
N ASP A 171 15.14 13.98 6.68
CA ASP A 171 16.44 13.63 6.10
C ASP A 171 16.43 12.19 5.56
N ASP A 172 15.79 11.25 6.28
CA ASP A 172 15.68 9.86 5.82
C ASP A 172 14.86 9.75 4.53
N PHE A 173 13.79 10.56 4.38
CA PHE A 173 13.03 10.63 3.13
C PHE A 173 13.88 11.21 1.99
N ALA A 174 14.64 12.27 2.26
CA ALA A 174 15.50 12.93 1.27
C ALA A 174 16.67 12.03 0.82
N ALA A 175 17.14 11.13 1.67
CA ALA A 175 18.21 10.18 1.38
C ALA A 175 17.75 8.98 0.51
N LEU A 176 16.45 8.81 0.27
CA LEU A 176 15.93 7.70 -0.52
C LEU A 176 16.37 7.78 -1.98
N THR A 177 16.91 6.67 -2.50
CA THR A 177 17.33 6.55 -3.90
C THR A 177 16.36 5.72 -4.74
N PHE A 178 15.71 4.71 -4.15
CA PHE A 178 14.74 3.87 -4.85
C PHE A 178 13.58 4.63 -5.52
N PRO A 179 13.08 5.78 -5.03
CA PRO A 179 12.03 6.53 -5.72
C PRO A 179 12.46 6.98 -7.12
N LYS A 180 13.73 7.37 -7.29
CA LYS A 180 14.28 7.75 -8.60
C LYS A 180 14.31 6.54 -9.54
N GLU A 181 14.76 5.39 -9.06
CA GLU A 181 14.81 4.13 -9.83
C GLU A 181 13.41 3.68 -10.26
N LEU A 182 12.44 3.68 -9.34
CA LEU A 182 11.05 3.32 -9.64
C LEU A 182 10.44 4.26 -10.69
N ARG A 183 10.66 5.57 -10.58
CA ARG A 183 10.18 6.56 -11.56
C ARG A 183 10.79 6.35 -12.95
N ALA A 184 12.08 6.02 -13.04
CA ALA A 184 12.72 5.75 -14.32
C ALA A 184 12.17 4.49 -15.03
N LEU A 185 11.59 3.57 -14.26
CA LEU A 185 10.98 2.34 -14.74
C LEU A 185 9.46 2.47 -14.96
N ASP A 186 8.83 3.53 -14.46
CA ASP A 186 7.38 3.73 -14.52
C ASP A 186 6.89 3.92 -15.95
N ARG A 187 5.84 3.17 -16.32
CA ARG A 187 5.21 3.17 -17.66
C ARG A 187 3.71 3.47 -17.60
N THR A 188 3.25 4.09 -16.52
CA THR A 188 1.81 4.40 -16.33
C THR A 188 1.36 5.65 -17.08
N ASP A 189 2.31 6.43 -17.63
CA ASP A 189 2.08 7.72 -18.30
C ASP A 189 1.35 8.78 -17.44
N VAL A 190 1.16 8.53 -16.15
CA VAL A 190 0.60 9.48 -15.20
C VAL A 190 1.74 10.27 -14.55
N PRO A 191 1.73 11.61 -14.59
CA PRO A 191 2.72 12.43 -13.90
C PRO A 191 2.86 12.07 -12.42
N PHE A 192 4.11 11.97 -11.96
CA PHE A 192 4.40 11.72 -10.55
C PHE A 192 4.07 12.98 -9.74
N LYS A 193 3.26 12.85 -8.69
CA LYS A 193 3.01 13.96 -7.75
C LYS A 193 4.26 14.13 -6.89
N GLU A 194 4.98 15.21 -7.06
CA GLU A 194 6.14 15.52 -6.21
C GLU A 194 5.70 15.91 -4.79
N ALA A 195 6.56 15.60 -3.81
CA ALA A 195 6.33 15.99 -2.44
C ALA A 195 6.40 17.52 -2.30
N ASP A 196 5.37 18.09 -1.69
CA ASP A 196 5.21 19.55 -1.55
C ASP A 196 5.18 19.92 -0.06
N PRO A 197 6.15 20.70 0.45
CA PRO A 197 6.19 21.13 1.85
C PRO A 197 5.01 22.04 2.24
N PHE A 198 4.28 22.58 1.27
CA PHE A 198 3.16 23.49 1.50
C PHE A 198 1.78 22.86 1.31
N ALA A 199 1.68 21.61 0.83
CA ALA A 199 0.38 20.97 0.58
C ALA A 199 -0.49 20.90 1.84
N TYR A 200 0.14 20.83 3.01
CA TYR A 200 -0.54 20.76 4.30
C TYR A 200 -1.27 22.05 4.68
N VAL A 201 -0.79 23.22 4.22
CA VAL A 201 -1.34 24.54 4.55
C VAL A 201 -2.76 24.70 4.00
N GLY A 202 -3.03 24.18 2.79
CA GLY A 202 -4.37 24.25 2.19
C GLY A 202 -5.42 23.35 2.85
N SER A 203 -5.00 22.33 3.61
CA SER A 203 -5.92 21.37 4.24
C SER A 203 -6.56 21.89 5.55
N TYR A 204 -5.85 22.75 6.29
CA TYR A 204 -6.31 23.27 7.59
C TYR A 204 -7.43 24.31 7.46
N ASP A 205 -7.52 25.00 6.33
CA ASP A 205 -8.56 26.00 6.06
C ASP A 205 -9.93 25.37 5.72
N GLN A 206 -10.02 24.04 5.66
CA GLN A 206 -11.26 23.32 5.37
C GLN A 206 -11.60 22.30 6.48
N PRO A 207 -12.43 22.68 7.47
CA PRO A 207 -12.73 21.86 8.64
C PRO A 207 -13.29 20.46 8.35
N HIS A 208 -14.02 20.32 7.25
CA HIS A 208 -14.57 19.02 6.82
C HIS A 208 -13.48 18.06 6.33
N LEU A 209 -12.39 18.58 5.76
CA LEU A 209 -11.25 17.76 5.31
C LEU A 209 -10.40 17.27 6.48
N ALA A 210 -10.27 18.09 7.54
CA ALA A 210 -9.61 17.67 8.77
C ALA A 210 -10.34 16.51 9.47
N ALA A 211 -11.67 16.44 9.35
CA ALA A 211 -12.49 15.37 9.94
C ALA A 211 -12.39 14.02 9.20
N GLU A 212 -11.89 14.00 7.96
CA GLU A 212 -11.70 12.78 7.16
C GLU A 212 -10.24 12.28 7.16
N ARG A 213 -9.35 12.99 7.86
CA ARG A 213 -7.94 12.63 7.98
C ARG A 213 -7.81 11.31 8.72
N TRP A 214 -7.01 10.42 8.19
CA TRP A 214 -6.63 9.18 8.86
C TRP A 214 -5.10 9.07 8.91
N TYR A 215 -4.60 8.16 9.73
CA TYR A 215 -3.17 7.94 9.92
C TYR A 215 -2.83 6.46 9.85
N LEU A 216 -1.66 6.16 9.29
CA LEU A 216 -0.96 4.90 9.58
C LEU A 216 0.01 5.12 10.74
N THR A 217 0.24 4.07 11.53
CA THR A 217 1.29 4.07 12.56
C THR A 217 2.34 3.04 12.20
N VAL A 218 3.61 3.44 12.25
CA VAL A 218 4.76 2.55 12.06
C VAL A 218 5.04 1.80 13.35
N GLY A 219 5.09 0.48 13.28
CA GLY A 219 5.54 -0.42 14.33
C GLY A 219 6.95 -0.96 14.09
N ARG A 220 7.33 -1.99 14.85
CA ARG A 220 8.68 -2.57 14.83
C ARG A 220 9.04 -3.25 13.51
N ASP A 221 8.05 -3.80 12.82
CA ASP A 221 8.22 -4.60 11.59
C ASP A 221 7.43 -3.99 10.42
N GLY A 222 7.38 -2.66 10.31
CA GLY A 222 6.56 -1.94 9.31
C GLY A 222 5.27 -1.40 9.92
N ILE A 223 4.22 -1.19 9.11
CA ILE A 223 2.96 -0.59 9.59
C ILE A 223 2.27 -1.53 10.59
N SER A 224 1.86 -0.98 11.75
CA SER A 224 1.18 -1.72 12.81
C SER A 224 -0.33 -1.49 12.87
N SER A 225 -0.80 -0.32 12.42
CA SER A 225 -2.22 0.04 12.47
C SER A 225 -2.55 1.20 11.54
N GLY A 226 -3.81 1.30 11.17
CA GLY A 226 -4.42 2.47 10.54
C GLY A 226 -5.66 2.90 11.33
N GLY A 227 -5.95 4.20 11.35
CA GLY A 227 -7.12 4.73 12.07
C GLY A 227 -7.56 6.09 11.52
N PHE A 228 -8.88 6.30 11.52
CA PHE A 228 -9.51 7.60 11.27
C PHE A 228 -9.41 8.47 12.53
#